data_AF-A0A919M6B8-F1
#
_entry.id   AF-A0A919M6B8-F1
#
_cell.length_a   1.000
_cell.length_b   1.000
_cell.length_c   1.000
_cell.angle_alpha   90.00
_cell.angle_beta   90.00
_cell.angle_gamma   90.00
#
_symmetry.space_group_name_H-M   'P 1'
#
loop_
_entity.id
_entity.type
_entity.pdbx_description
1 polymer ?
#
loop_
_entity_poly.entity_id
_entity_poly.type
_entity_poly.pdbx_seq_one_letter_code
_entity_poly.pdbx_strand_id
1 'polypeptide(L)'
;MFRHPLFKVPFSYGLIGGVIGCIVIASLFYMGQHPFLMPVIFDFRIVIFSVFIFISLKELREYHQQGTLLFWQGMIGSYVFIGTSAIIASIFTFCFALWNPSFLPSYIEKVQERMTKYQKEFEEGMGVEAYREQLAKLPGTSPFDMASDYFLKSLIIGLFLTIIISVILRKQPSQTN
;
A
#
# COMPACT_ATOMS: atom_id res chain seq x y z
N MET A 1 22.50 -10.82 -1.59
CA MET A 1 21.68 -9.60 -1.66
C MET A 1 21.75 -9.06 -3.09
N PHE A 2 20.63 -8.76 -3.74
CA PHE A 2 20.46 -8.64 -5.21
C PHE A 2 21.61 -7.93 -5.95
N ARG A 3 22.20 -8.59 -6.96
CA ARG A 3 23.28 -8.00 -7.78
C ARG A 3 22.76 -7.16 -8.95
N HIS A 4 21.55 -7.43 -9.43
CA HIS A 4 21.00 -6.76 -10.61
C HIS A 4 20.29 -5.44 -10.23
N PRO A 5 20.59 -4.29 -10.88
CA PRO A 5 20.03 -2.99 -10.55
C PRO A 5 18.49 -2.95 -10.52
N LEU A 6 17.85 -3.71 -11.43
CA LEU A 6 16.39 -3.87 -11.51
C LEU A 6 15.72 -4.28 -10.19
N PHE A 7 16.43 -5.01 -9.32
CA PHE A 7 15.93 -5.41 -8.01
C PHE A 7 16.53 -4.55 -6.89
N LYS A 8 17.82 -4.22 -6.98
CA LYS A 8 18.52 -3.49 -5.92
C LYS A 8 17.97 -2.07 -5.70
N VAL A 9 17.75 -1.32 -6.78
CA VAL A 9 17.29 0.08 -6.69
C VAL A 9 15.87 0.12 -6.13
N PRO A 10 14.88 -0.58 -6.70
CA PRO A 10 13.51 -0.50 -6.20
C PRO A 10 13.33 -1.13 -4.81
N PHE A 11 14.14 -2.13 -4.46
CA PHE A 11 14.18 -2.65 -3.10
C PHE A 11 14.62 -1.57 -2.10
N SER A 12 15.68 -0.83 -2.41
CA SER A 12 16.19 0.24 -1.53
C SER A 12 15.16 1.36 -1.33
N TYR A 13 14.52 1.80 -2.42
CA TYR A 13 13.41 2.75 -2.32
C TYR A 13 12.20 2.16 -1.61
N GLY A 14 11.92 0.86 -1.78
CA GLY A 14 10.84 0.16 -1.09
C GLY A 14 11.06 0.11 0.43
N LEU A 15 12.32 -0.01 0.89
CA LEU A 15 12.67 0.12 2.30
C LEU A 15 12.32 1.52 2.82
N ILE A 16 12.73 2.56 2.09
CA ILE A 16 12.46 3.96 2.46
C ILE A 16 10.95 4.23 2.49
N GLY A 17 10.22 3.85 1.43
CA GLY A 17 8.77 4.00 1.33
C GLY A 17 8.04 3.24 2.44
N GLY A 18 8.51 2.04 2.78
CA GLY A 18 7.99 1.24 3.89
C GLY A 18 8.15 1.95 5.24
N VAL A 19 9.35 2.46 5.54
CA VAL A 19 9.62 3.21 6.78
C VAL A 19 8.77 4.48 6.86
N ILE A 20 8.67 5.25 5.77
CA ILE A 20 7.80 6.43 5.73
C ILE A 20 6.34 6.03 5.98
N GLY A 21 5.87 4.94 5.37
CA GLY A 21 4.55 4.39 5.64
C GLY A 21 4.33 4.06 7.12
N CYS A 22 5.31 3.47 7.80
CA CYS A 22 5.25 3.20 9.24
C CYS A 22 5.11 4.49 10.05
N ILE A 23 5.90 5.52 9.71
CA ILE A 23 5.84 6.84 10.37
C ILE A 23 4.46 7.46 10.19
N VAL A 24 3.89 7.40 8.98
CA VAL A 24 2.55 7.94 8.69
C VAL A 24 1.47 7.20 9.47
N ILE A 25 1.51 5.87 9.51
CA ILE A 25 0.57 5.04 10.29
C ILE A 25 0.58 5.45 11.77
N ALA A 26 1.77 5.53 12.37
CA ALA A 26 1.92 5.94 13.77
C ALA A 26 1.44 7.37 13.99
N SER A 27 1.84 8.30 13.13
CA SER A 27 1.51 9.73 13.25
C SER A 27 0.00 9.95 13.20
N LEU A 28 -0.69 9.36 12.23
CA LEU A 28 -2.14 9.47 12.10
C LEU A 28 -2.85 8.97 13.35
N PHE A 29 -2.42 7.80 13.85
CA PHE A 29 -3.02 7.23 15.05
C PHE A 29 -2.89 8.16 16.27
N TYR A 30 -1.70 8.72 16.51
CA TYR A 30 -1.48 9.67 17.60
C TYR A 30 -2.18 11.02 17.40
N MET A 31 -2.55 11.37 16.16
CA MET A 31 -3.40 12.52 15.84
C MET A 31 -4.91 12.22 16.01
N GLY A 32 -5.27 11.04 16.52
CA GLY A 32 -6.66 10.62 16.74
C GLY A 32 -7.36 10.09 15.48
N GLN A 33 -6.67 10.02 14.35
CA GLN A 33 -7.18 9.50 13.09
C GLN A 33 -6.72 8.06 12.88
N HIS A 34 -7.66 7.13 12.70
CA HIS A 34 -7.26 5.75 12.45
C HIS A 34 -6.80 5.60 10.99
N PRO A 35 -5.55 5.17 10.73
CA PRO A 35 -4.96 5.20 9.39
C PRO A 35 -5.70 4.33 8.37
N PHE A 36 -6.40 3.29 8.83
CA PHE A 36 -7.15 2.36 7.96
C PHE A 36 -8.62 2.73 7.72
N LEU A 37 -9.08 3.88 8.21
CA LEU A 37 -10.47 4.34 8.01
C LEU A 37 -10.59 5.45 6.97
N MET A 38 -9.46 5.90 6.43
CA MET A 38 -9.45 6.94 5.40
C MET A 38 -10.09 6.42 4.10
N PRO A 39 -10.88 7.26 3.41
CA PRO A 39 -11.35 6.93 2.07
C PRO A 39 -10.18 6.64 1.14
N VAL A 40 -10.36 5.72 0.18
CA VAL A 40 -9.31 5.28 -0.75
C VAL A 40 -8.65 6.45 -1.48
N ILE A 41 -9.40 7.51 -1.83
CA ILE A 41 -8.86 8.69 -2.53
C ILE A 41 -7.85 9.50 -1.69
N PHE A 42 -7.95 9.43 -0.37
CA PHE A 42 -7.05 10.08 0.58
C PHE A 42 -6.05 9.10 1.19
N ASP A 43 -5.91 7.91 0.61
CA ASP A 43 -4.97 6.92 1.09
C ASP A 43 -3.54 7.38 0.82
N PHE A 44 -2.79 7.59 1.90
CA PHE A 44 -1.41 8.08 1.86
C PHE A 44 -0.49 7.19 1.00
N ARG A 45 -0.83 5.90 0.84
CA ARG A 45 -0.06 4.96 0.00
C ARG A 45 -0.04 5.40 -1.45
N ILE A 46 -1.12 6.01 -1.95
CA ILE A 46 -1.19 6.49 -3.33
C ILE A 46 -0.07 7.51 -3.59
N VAL A 47 0.11 8.47 -2.69
CA VAL A 47 1.13 9.52 -2.81
C VAL A 47 2.53 8.92 -2.68
N ILE A 48 2.77 8.14 -1.62
CA ILE A 48 4.08 7.52 -1.37
C ILE A 48 4.48 6.63 -2.55
N PHE A 49 3.60 5.71 -2.97
CA PHE A 49 3.92 4.77 -4.05
C PHE A 49 4.14 5.52 -5.36
N SER A 50 3.31 6.50 -5.70
CA SER A 50 3.49 7.26 -6.94
C SER A 50 4.84 7.95 -7.01
N VAL A 51 5.22 8.67 -5.95
CA VAL A 51 6.48 9.43 -5.90
C VAL A 51 7.67 8.49 -5.93
N PHE A 52 7.69 7.48 -5.08
CA PHE A 52 8.88 6.63 -4.93
C PHE A 52 9.03 5.59 -6.03
N ILE A 53 7.94 5.07 -6.60
CA ILE A 53 8.03 4.25 -7.84
C ILE A 53 8.61 5.10 -8.96
N PHE A 54 8.10 6.33 -9.14
CA PHE A 54 8.59 7.22 -10.19
C PHE A 54 10.09 7.53 -10.04
N ILE A 55 10.53 7.93 -8.85
CA ILE A 55 11.95 8.22 -8.56
C ILE A 55 12.80 6.95 -8.78
N SER A 56 12.36 5.81 -8.23
CA SER A 56 13.10 4.55 -8.36
C SER A 56 13.26 4.12 -9.82
N LEU A 57 12.22 4.21 -10.64
CA LEU A 57 12.29 3.83 -12.05
C LEU A 57 13.04 4.86 -12.88
N LYS A 58 12.94 6.15 -12.54
CA LYS A 58 13.72 7.20 -13.18
C LYS A 58 15.22 6.97 -12.95
N GLU A 59 15.62 6.66 -11.72
CA GLU A 59 17.01 6.32 -11.39
C GLU A 59 17.48 5.08 -12.15
N LEU A 60 16.67 4.02 -12.17
CA LEU A 60 16.97 2.81 -12.91
C LEU A 60 17.20 3.09 -14.40
N ARG A 61 16.32 3.89 -15.01
CA ARG A 61 16.41 4.28 -16.42
C ARG A 61 17.68 5.09 -16.70
N GLU A 62 17.91 6.15 -15.92
CA GLU A 62 18.93 7.16 -16.24
C GLU A 62 20.34 6.70 -15.86
N TYR A 63 20.51 6.08 -14.71
CA TYR A 63 21.84 5.73 -14.17
C TYR A 63 22.23 4.27 -14.39
N HIS A 64 21.28 3.37 -14.63
CA HIS A 64 21.54 1.93 -14.72
C HIS A 64 21.16 1.26 -16.05
N GLN A 65 20.35 1.91 -16.88
CA GLN A 65 19.86 1.35 -18.16
C GLN A 65 20.05 2.30 -19.35
N GLN A 66 21.01 3.22 -19.25
CA GLN A 66 21.46 4.08 -20.35
C GLN A 66 20.32 4.88 -21.01
N GLY A 67 19.35 5.32 -20.20
CA GLY A 67 18.19 6.09 -20.68
C GLY A 67 17.08 5.26 -21.32
N THR A 68 17.16 3.93 -21.29
CA THR A 68 16.11 3.03 -21.77
C THR A 68 15.40 2.35 -20.60
N LEU A 69 14.10 2.10 -20.73
CA LEU A 69 13.32 1.35 -19.75
C LEU A 69 12.17 0.66 -20.48
N LEU A 70 12.24 -0.66 -20.58
CA LEU A 70 11.15 -1.45 -21.16
C LEU A 70 9.97 -1.51 -20.18
N PHE A 71 8.75 -1.63 -20.72
CA PHE A 71 7.54 -1.67 -19.90
C PHE A 71 7.61 -2.76 -18.82
N TRP A 72 8.03 -3.98 -19.18
CA TRP A 72 8.16 -5.08 -18.22
C TRP A 72 9.21 -4.81 -17.13
N GLN A 73 10.27 -4.05 -17.43
CA GLN A 73 11.27 -3.65 -16.43
C GLN A 73 10.66 -2.64 -15.44
N GLY A 74 9.86 -1.69 -15.95
CA GLY A 74 9.05 -0.80 -15.12
C GLY A 74 8.12 -1.57 -14.19
N MET A 75 7.41 -2.58 -14.74
CA MET A 75 6.49 -3.42 -13.97
C MET A 75 7.23 -4.17 -12.84
N ILE A 76 8.30 -4.89 -13.16
CA ILE A 76 9.07 -5.65 -12.16
C ILE A 76 9.65 -4.72 -11.10
N GLY A 77 10.27 -3.61 -11.51
CA GLY A 77 10.85 -2.66 -10.57
C GLY A 77 9.80 -2.09 -9.60
N SER A 78 8.64 -1.69 -10.12
CA SER A 78 7.53 -1.20 -9.31
C SER A 78 7.01 -2.25 -8.32
N TYR A 79 6.85 -3.52 -8.76
CA TYR A 79 6.41 -4.59 -7.87
C TYR A 79 7.41 -4.91 -6.76
N VAL A 80 8.71 -4.85 -7.05
CA VAL A 80 9.75 -5.02 -6.03
C VAL A 80 9.65 -3.90 -4.98
N PHE A 81 9.46 -2.65 -5.43
CA PHE A 81 9.22 -1.54 -4.53
C PHE A 81 7.96 -1.76 -3.67
N ILE A 82 6.81 -2.06 -4.29
CA ILE A 82 5.52 -2.24 -3.61
C ILE A 82 5.60 -3.39 -2.60
N GLY A 83 6.11 -4.55 -3.02
CA GLY A 83 6.23 -5.72 -2.16
C GLY A 83 7.09 -5.43 -0.93
N THR A 84 8.25 -4.78 -1.14
CA THR A 84 9.15 -4.41 -0.04
C THR A 84 8.49 -3.41 0.91
N SER A 85 7.88 -2.35 0.38
CA SER A 85 7.21 -1.33 1.19
C SER A 85 6.00 -1.88 1.94
N ALA A 86 5.20 -2.73 1.29
CA ALA A 86 4.00 -3.32 1.87
C ALA A 86 4.33 -4.34 2.97
N ILE A 87 5.37 -5.16 2.78
CA ILE A 87 5.84 -6.10 3.81
C ILE A 87 6.29 -5.35 5.06
N ILE A 88 7.13 -4.31 4.92
CA ILE A 88 7.62 -3.54 6.06
C ILE A 88 6.47 -2.90 6.84
N ALA A 89 5.57 -2.20 6.14
CA ALA A 89 4.47 -1.53 6.79
C ALA A 89 3.41 -2.50 7.35
N SER A 90 3.24 -3.69 6.75
CA SER A 90 2.38 -4.76 7.30
C SER A 90 2.96 -5.36 8.58
N ILE A 91 4.26 -5.69 8.59
CA ILE A 91 4.97 -6.15 9.80
C ILE A 91 4.88 -5.09 10.89
N PHE A 92 5.13 -3.82 10.55
CA PHE A 92 4.97 -2.72 11.48
C PHE A 92 3.54 -2.62 12.01
N THR A 93 2.53 -2.70 11.14
CA THR A 93 1.11 -2.66 11.55
C THR A 93 0.79 -3.78 12.55
N PHE A 94 1.27 -4.99 12.28
CA PHE A 94 1.10 -6.14 13.17
C PHE A 94 1.76 -5.88 14.53
N CYS A 95 3.03 -5.50 14.56
CA CYS A 95 3.75 -5.17 15.79
C CYS A 95 3.12 -4.00 16.54
N PHE A 96 2.70 -2.96 15.82
CA PHE A 96 2.08 -1.77 16.38
C PHE A 96 0.74 -2.08 17.04
N ALA A 97 -0.07 -2.95 16.43
CA ALA A 97 -1.32 -3.44 17.00
C ALA A 97 -1.10 -4.30 18.26
N LEU A 98 0.00 -5.06 18.33
CA LEU A 98 0.36 -5.81 19.54
C LEU A 98 0.88 -4.91 20.67
N TRP A 99 1.66 -3.88 20.34
CA TRP A 99 2.26 -2.97 21.33
C TRP A 99 1.32 -1.86 21.80
N ASN A 100 0.31 -1.50 21.02
CA ASN A 100 -0.65 -0.45 21.36
C ASN A 100 -2.04 -1.07 21.55
N PRO A 101 -2.43 -1.39 22.80
CA PRO A 101 -3.68 -2.08 23.09
C PRO A 101 -4.93 -1.33 22.61
N SER A 102 -4.84 -0.01 22.42
CA SER A 102 -5.93 0.82 21.92
C SER A 102 -6.07 0.83 20.39
N PHE A 103 -5.04 0.42 19.65
CA PHE A 103 -5.02 0.55 18.18
C PHE A 103 -6.13 -0.26 17.53
N LEU A 104 -6.14 -1.57 17.76
CA LEU A 104 -7.14 -2.49 17.18
C LEU A 104 -8.56 -2.25 17.72
N PRO A 105 -8.82 -2.07 19.03
CA PRO A 105 -10.16 -1.73 19.50
C PRO A 105 -10.71 -0.44 18.90
N SER A 106 -9.87 0.60 18.75
CA SER A 106 -10.31 1.86 18.13
C SER A 106 -10.65 1.70 16.64
N TYR A 107 -10.01 0.76 15.94
CA TYR A 107 -10.39 0.38 14.59
C TYR A 107 -11.78 -0.27 14.59
N ILE A 108 -11.96 -1.31 15.39
CA ILE A 108 -13.21 -2.08 15.49
C ILE A 108 -14.38 -1.16 15.83
N GLU A 109 -14.24 -0.34 16.86
CA GLU A 109 -15.26 0.60 17.31
C GLU A 109 -15.69 1.55 16.19
N LYS A 110 -14.73 2.20 15.52
CA LYS A 110 -15.03 3.17 14.47
C LYS A 110 -15.57 2.52 13.19
N VAL A 111 -15.15 1.30 12.85
CA VAL A 111 -15.76 0.53 11.75
C VAL A 111 -17.20 0.19 12.11
N GLN A 112 -17.45 -0.29 13.32
CA GLN A 112 -18.79 -0.65 13.79
C GLN A 112 -19.72 0.57 13.79
N GLU A 113 -19.22 1.71 14.28
CA GLU A 113 -19.94 2.99 14.24
C GLU A 113 -20.30 3.38 12.80
N ARG A 114 -19.33 3.31 11.87
CA ARG A 114 -19.57 3.61 10.45
C ARG A 114 -20.60 2.66 9.83
N MET A 115 -20.46 1.36 10.05
CA MET A 115 -21.38 0.34 9.52
C MET A 115 -22.80 0.56 10.03
N THR A 116 -22.95 0.88 11.32
CA THR A 116 -24.26 1.13 11.94
C THR A 116 -24.86 2.45 11.46
N LYS A 117 -24.05 3.51 11.37
CA LYS A 117 -24.48 4.85 10.95
C LYS A 117 -24.96 4.88 9.49
N TYR A 118 -24.30 4.11 8.62
CA TYR A 118 -24.59 4.05 7.19
C TYR A 118 -25.19 2.69 6.79
N GLN A 119 -25.93 2.04 7.67
CA GLN A 119 -26.45 0.68 7.49
C GLN A 119 -27.12 0.47 6.13
N LYS A 120 -27.99 1.38 5.70
CA LYS A 120 -28.70 1.27 4.41
C LYS A 120 -27.74 1.21 3.22
N GLU A 121 -26.72 2.07 3.22
CA GLU A 121 -25.72 2.12 2.15
C GLU A 121 -24.90 0.82 2.09
N PHE A 122 -24.55 0.27 3.26
CA PHE A 122 -23.87 -1.03 3.33
C PHE A 122 -24.79 -2.18 2.88
N GLU A 123 -26.02 -2.26 3.39
CA GLU A 123 -26.98 -3.31 3.02
C GLU A 123 -27.30 -3.31 1.52
N GLU A 124 -27.43 -2.13 0.89
CA GLU A 124 -27.63 -2.00 -0.55
C GLU A 124 -26.36 -2.37 -1.35
N GLY A 125 -25.17 -2.03 -0.85
CA GLY A 125 -23.91 -2.27 -1.54
C GLY A 125 -23.39 -3.71 -1.47
N MET A 126 -23.67 -4.43 -0.39
CA MET A 126 -23.15 -5.79 -0.17
C MET A 126 -24.22 -6.85 0.09
N GLY A 127 -25.47 -6.44 0.32
CA GLY A 127 -26.57 -7.32 0.73
C GLY A 127 -26.72 -7.43 2.24
N VAL A 128 -27.97 -7.56 2.70
CA VAL A 128 -28.34 -7.61 4.13
C VAL A 128 -27.63 -8.75 4.88
N GLU A 129 -27.54 -9.93 4.27
CA GLU A 129 -26.91 -11.09 4.92
C GLU A 129 -25.39 -10.89 5.08
N ALA A 130 -24.72 -10.37 4.04
CA ALA A 130 -23.28 -10.09 4.10
C ALA A 130 -22.97 -8.95 5.08
N TYR A 131 -23.83 -7.94 5.19
CA TYR A 131 -23.72 -6.89 6.20
C TYR A 131 -23.77 -7.47 7.62
N ARG A 132 -24.77 -8.31 7.93
CA ARG A 132 -24.93 -8.93 9.24
C ARG A 132 -23.75 -9.84 9.59
N GLU A 133 -23.30 -10.64 8.63
CA GLU A 133 -22.14 -11.51 8.80
C GLU A 133 -20.87 -10.70 9.07
N GLN A 134 -20.63 -9.62 8.31
CA GLN A 134 -19.46 -8.78 8.49
C GLN A 134 -19.49 -8.04 9.84
N LEU A 135 -20.65 -7.53 10.25
CA LEU A 135 -20.83 -6.88 11.55
C LEU A 135 -20.59 -7.86 12.71
N ALA A 136 -21.04 -9.12 12.58
CA ALA A 136 -20.83 -10.15 13.59
C ALA A 136 -19.37 -10.63 13.68
N LYS A 137 -18.63 -10.62 12.57
CA LYS A 137 -17.21 -11.00 12.52
C LYS A 137 -16.27 -9.89 13.01
N LEU A 138 -16.70 -8.64 12.95
CA LEU A 138 -15.88 -7.47 13.24
C LEU A 138 -15.19 -7.52 14.63
N PRO A 139 -15.86 -7.93 15.73
CA PRO A 139 -15.20 -8.03 17.05
C PRO A 139 -14.10 -9.09 17.11
N GLY A 140 -14.14 -10.09 16.22
CA GLY A 140 -13.15 -11.16 16.10
C GLY A 140 -11.92 -10.77 15.27
N THR A 141 -11.83 -9.53 14.78
CA THR A 141 -10.70 -9.06 13.98
C THR A 141 -9.42 -9.12 14.81
N SER A 142 -8.39 -9.79 14.30
CA SER A 142 -7.09 -9.89 14.94
C SER A 142 -6.08 -8.88 14.37
N PRO A 143 -4.95 -8.64 15.08
CA PRO A 143 -3.83 -7.86 14.54
C PRO A 143 -3.31 -8.37 13.19
N PHE A 144 -3.35 -9.70 13.00
CA PHE A 144 -2.92 -10.32 11.75
C PHE A 144 -3.89 -10.04 10.60
N ASP A 145 -5.20 -10.05 10.86
CA ASP A 145 -6.20 -9.70 9.86
C ASP A 145 -6.01 -8.25 9.37
N MET A 146 -5.72 -7.34 10.30
CA MET A 146 -5.46 -5.94 9.97
C MET A 146 -4.17 -5.75 9.16
N ALA A 147 -3.09 -6.46 9.54
CA ALA A 147 -1.82 -6.41 8.81
C ALA A 147 -1.92 -7.03 7.41
N SER A 148 -2.66 -8.13 7.26
CA SER A 148 -2.86 -8.82 5.99
C SER A 148 -3.79 -8.03 5.06
N ASP A 149 -4.86 -7.43 5.58
CA ASP A 149 -5.72 -6.50 4.84
C ASP A 149 -4.92 -5.29 4.33
N TYR A 150 -4.06 -4.70 5.17
CA TYR A 150 -3.17 -3.63 4.76
C TYR A 150 -2.24 -4.07 3.62
N PHE A 151 -1.62 -5.24 3.75
CA PHE A 151 -0.74 -5.79 2.72
C PHE A 151 -1.47 -5.98 1.39
N LEU A 152 -2.63 -6.65 1.41
CA LEU A 152 -3.41 -6.94 0.22
C LEU A 152 -3.90 -5.66 -0.47
N LYS A 153 -4.44 -4.70 0.29
CA LYS A 153 -4.86 -3.39 -0.26
C LYS A 153 -3.68 -2.62 -0.85
N SER A 154 -2.49 -2.73 -0.26
CA SER A 154 -1.28 -2.11 -0.80
C SER A 154 -0.89 -2.71 -2.15
N LEU A 155 -1.02 -4.04 -2.33
CA LEU A 155 -0.79 -4.69 -3.62
C LEU A 155 -1.80 -4.23 -4.67
N ILE A 156 -3.09 -4.10 -4.31
CA ILE A 156 -4.14 -3.65 -5.23
C ILE A 156 -3.89 -2.21 -5.67
N ILE A 157 -3.64 -1.28 -4.75
CA ILE A 157 -3.31 0.11 -5.09
C ILE A 157 -2.04 0.16 -5.95
N GLY A 158 -1.03 -0.60 -5.54
CA GLY A 158 0.24 -0.69 -6.24
C GLY A 158 0.13 -1.24 -7.66
N LEU A 159 -0.78 -2.18 -7.93
CA LEU A 159 -1.04 -2.73 -9.25
C LEU A 159 -1.41 -1.64 -10.26
N PHE A 160 -2.38 -0.79 -9.91
CA PHE A 160 -2.83 0.30 -10.79
C PHE A 160 -1.72 1.34 -11.03
N LEU A 161 -1.02 1.75 -9.95
CA LEU A 161 0.07 2.72 -10.05
C LEU A 161 1.24 2.18 -10.88
N THR A 162 1.56 0.91 -10.72
CA THR A 162 2.62 0.23 -11.48
C THR A 162 2.36 0.31 -12.97
N ILE A 163 1.14 0.02 -13.41
CA ILE A 163 0.76 0.09 -14.83
C ILE A 163 0.94 1.51 -15.36
N ILE A 164 0.35 2.50 -14.68
CA ILE A 164 0.37 3.91 -15.11
C ILE A 164 1.81 4.42 -15.22
N ILE A 165 2.62 4.24 -14.17
CA ILE A 165 3.98 4.79 -14.11
C ILE A 165 4.90 4.06 -15.08
N SER A 166 4.75 2.75 -15.24
CA SER A 166 5.54 1.96 -16.20
C SER A 166 5.27 2.36 -17.64
N VAL A 167 4.03 2.76 -17.97
CA VAL A 167 3.70 3.35 -19.29
C VAL A 167 4.36 4.71 -19.45
N ILE A 168 4.24 5.60 -18.47
CA ILE A 168 4.77 6.97 -18.52
C ILE A 168 6.30 6.98 -18.70
N LEU A 169 7.01 6.12 -17.97
CA LEU A 169 8.47 6.10 -17.98
C LEU A 169 9.09 5.20 -19.06
N ARG A 170 8.26 4.42 -19.78
CA ARG A 170 8.71 3.55 -20.86
C ARG A 170 9.49 4.36 -21.90
N LYS A 171 10.70 3.91 -22.21
CA LYS A 171 11.53 4.46 -23.29
C LYS A 171 12.23 3.34 -24.03
N GLN A 172 11.94 3.22 -25.32
CA GLN A 172 12.58 2.25 -26.20
C GLN A 172 13.94 2.78 -26.68
N PRO A 173 14.93 1.90 -26.93
CA PRO A 173 16.15 2.29 -27.62
C PRO A 173 15.78 2.88 -28.98
N SER A 174 16.34 4.03 -29.32
CA SER A 174 16.17 4.62 -30.65
C SER A 174 16.73 3.64 -31.67
N GLN A 175 15.91 3.19 -32.62
CA GLN A 175 16.42 2.49 -33.80
C GLN A 175 17.19 3.52 -34.62
N THR A 176 18.51 3.59 -34.43
CA THR A 176 19.40 4.17 -35.42
C THR A 176 19.35 3.24 -36.63
N ASN A 177 18.61 3.68 -37.65
CA ASN A 177 18.72 3.17 -39.02
C ASN A 177 20.15 3.40 -39.54
#